data_AF-A0A959YK85-F1
#
_entry.id   AF-A0A959YK85-F1
#
_cell.length_a   1.000
_cell.length_b   1.000
_cell.length_c   1.000
_cell.angle_alpha   90.00
_cell.angle_beta   90.00
_cell.angle_gamma   90.00
#
_symmetry.space_group_name_H-M   'P 1'
#
loop_
_entity.id
_entity.type
_entity.pdbx_description
1 polymer ?
#
loop_
_entity_poly.entity_id
_entity_poly.type
_entity_poly.pdbx_seq_one_letter_code
_entity_poly.pdbx_strand_id
1 'polypeptide(L)' 'MKAVKYLDQDITELVIHCFYKVYNTLGYGFLERVYLNALMIELKTVGLRT' A
#
# COMPACT_ATOMS: atom_id res chain seq x y z
N MET A 1 -5.11 26.00 5.14
CA MET A 1 -4.78 24.75 4.40
C MET A 1 -6.09 24.13 3.94
N LYS A 2 -6.27 23.87 2.64
CA LYS A 2 -7.46 23.15 2.14
C LYS A 2 -7.23 21.65 2.34
N ALA A 3 -8.14 20.99 3.05
CA ALA A 3 -8.20 19.53 3.05
C ALA A 3 -8.62 19.07 1.65
N VAL A 4 -7.71 18.39 0.95
CA VAL A 4 -8.03 17.74 -0.33
C VAL A 4 -8.82 16.47 0.02
N LYS A 5 -10.11 16.46 -0.32
CA LYS A 5 -10.99 15.30 -0.12
C LYS A 5 -10.96 14.46 -1.39
N TYR A 6 -10.46 13.23 -1.28
CA TYR A 6 -10.46 12.25 -2.38
C TYR A 6 -11.80 11.51 -2.43
N LEU A 7 -12.15 10.99 -3.60
CA LEU A 7 -13.41 10.25 -3.82
C LEU A 7 -13.51 9.03 -2.90
N ASP A 8 -12.40 8.30 -2.75
CA ASP A 8 -12.26 7.11 -1.90
C ASP A 8 -11.11 7.29 -0.90
N GLN A 9 -11.27 8.28 -0.02
CA GLN A 9 -10.24 8.65 0.96
C GLN A 9 -9.81 7.44 1.83
N ASP A 10 -10.77 6.61 2.25
CA ASP A 10 -10.50 5.44 3.10
C ASP A 10 -9.68 4.37 2.36
N ILE A 11 -9.99 4.11 1.09
CA ILE A 11 -9.21 3.17 0.26
C ILE A 11 -7.82 3.71 0.01
N THR A 12 -7.70 5.02 -0.26
CA THR A 12 -6.42 5.68 -0.50
C THR A 12 -5.52 5.56 0.73
N GLU A 13 -6.05 5.84 1.92
CA GLU A 13 -5.32 5.71 3.18
C GLU A 13 -4.89 4.26 3.44
N LEU A 14 -5.76 3.30 3.16
CA LEU A 14 -5.46 1.87 3.30
C LEU A 14 -4.33 1.42 2.37
N VAL A 15 -4.34 1.83 1.10
CA VAL A 15 -3.28 1.51 0.14
C VAL A 15 -1.94 2.11 0.57
N ILE A 16 -1.94 3.37 1.03
CA ILE A 16 -0.75 4.04 1.54
C ILE A 16 -0.20 3.31 2.77
N HIS A 17 -1.07 2.88 3.68
CA HIS A 17 -0.68 2.09 4.85
C HIS A 17 0.00 0.78 4.44
N CYS A 18 -0.58 0.03 3.50
CA CYS A 18 -0.03 -1.22 2.99
C CYS A 18 1.35 -1.01 2.35
N PHE A 19 1.50 0.05 1.56
CA PHE A 19 2.79 0.41 0.94
C PHE A 19 3.89 0.62 1.99
N TYR A 20 3.64 1.46 3.00
CA TYR A 20 4.65 1.74 4.03
C TYR A 20 4.98 0.50 4.86
N LYS A 21 4.00 -0.36 5.14
CA LYS A 21 4.24 -1.61 5.84
C LYS A 21 5.19 -2.53 5.05
N VAL A 22 4.94 -2.70 3.74
CA VAL A 22 5.82 -3.49 2.87
C VAL A 22 7.21 -2.88 2.79
N TYR A 23 7.31 -1.56 2.56
CA TYR A 23 8.58 -0.86 2.46
C TYR A 23 9.41 -0.97 3.74
N ASN A 24 8.79 -0.74 4.91
CA ASN A 24 9.47 -0.83 6.20
C ASN A 24 9.87 -2.27 6.55
N THR A 25 9.14 -3.26 6.06
CA THR A 25 9.46 -4.69 6.30
C THR A 25 10.60 -5.16 5.42
N LEU A 26 10.59 -4.80 4.12
CA LEU A 26 11.60 -5.25 3.16
C LEU A 26 12.87 -4.41 3.19
N GLY A 27 12.79 -3.13 3.56
CA GLY A 27 13.89 -2.18 3.40
C GLY A 27 14.17 -1.89 1.92
N TYR A 28 15.37 -1.42 1.60
CA TYR A 28 15.81 -1.09 0.24
C TYR A 28 16.68 -2.21 -0.37
N GLY A 29 16.75 -2.29 -1.70
CA GLY A 29 17.68 -3.18 -2.42
C GLY A 29 17.04 -4.38 -3.11
N PHE A 30 15.72 -4.54 -3.02
CA PHE A 30 14.99 -5.55 -3.78
C PHE A 30 14.54 -5.03 -5.15
N LEU A 31 14.26 -5.95 -6.07
CA LEU A 31 13.63 -5.63 -7.36
C LEU A 31 12.18 -5.18 -7.15
N GLU A 32 11.68 -4.32 -8.03
CA GLU A 32 10.30 -3.86 -8.04
C GLU A 32 9.28 -5.01 -7.98
N ARG A 33 9.55 -6.13 -8.68
CA ARG A 33 8.69 -7.32 -8.65
C ARG A 33 8.48 -7.90 -7.25
N VAL A 34 9.47 -7.75 -6.36
CA VAL A 34 9.35 -8.20 -4.96
C VAL A 34 8.39 -7.29 -4.20
N TYR A 35 8.52 -5.97 -4.35
CA TYR A 35 7.59 -5.01 -3.75
C TYR A 35 6.17 -5.18 -4.27
N LEU A 36 5.99 -5.37 -5.58
CA LEU A 36 4.67 -5.62 -6.18
C LEU A 36 4.03 -6.89 -5.60
N ASN A 37 4.77 -8.00 -5.53
CA ASN A 37 4.25 -9.24 -4.96
C ASN A 37 3.89 -9.09 -3.48
N ALA A 38 4.75 -8.44 -2.69
CA ALA A 38 4.50 -8.22 -1.27
C ALA A 38 3.30 -7.29 -1.03
N LEU A 39 3.17 -6.23 -1.83
CA LEU A 39 2.04 -5.31 -1.77
C LEU A 39 0.72 -6.01 -2.15
N MET A 40 0.73 -6.85 -3.18
CA MET A 40 -0.45 -7.65 -3.55
C MET A 40 -0.89 -8.58 -2.41
N ILE A 41 0.07 -9.17 -1.68
CA ILE A 41 -0.25 -9.98 -0.50
C ILE A 41 -0.87 -9.11 0.60
N GLU A 42 -0.24 -7.97 0.93
CA GLU A 42 -0.73 -7.08 1.99
C GLU A 42 -2.11 -6.48 1.67
N LEU A 43 -2.36 -6.07 0.43
CA LEU A 43 -3.68 -5.59 0.02
C LEU A 43 -4.76 -6.67 0.17
N LYS A 44 -4.43 -7.94 -0.14
CA LYS A 44 -5.35 -9.06 0.08
C LYS A 44 -5.61 -9.33 1.57
N THR A 45 -4.63 -9.14 2.45
CA THR A 45 -4.83 -9.38 3.89
C THR A 45 -5.80 -8.38 4.51
N VAL A 46 -5.87 -7.16 3.97
CA VAL A 46 -6.84 -6.12 4.38
C VAL A 46 -8.18 -6.21 3.62
N GLY A 47 -8.39 -7.26 2.83
CA GLY A 47 -9.66 -7.52 2.13
C GLY A 47 -9.85 -6.72 0.84
N LEU A 48 -8.83 -6.02 0.35
CA LEU A 48 -8.89 -5.38 -0.96
C LEU A 48 -8.75 -6.43 -2.06
N ARG A 49 -9.61 -6.33 -3.09
CA ARG A 49 -9.53 -7.16 -4.28
C ARG A 49 -8.43 -6.60 -5.19
N THR A 50 -7.47 -7.45 -5.54
CA THR A 50 -6.31 -7.14 -6.38
C THR A 50 -6.25 -8.06 -7.58
#